data_AF-A0A0S8H2X1-F1
#
_entry.id   AF-A0A0S8H2X1-F1
#
_cell.length_a   1.000
_cell.length_b   1.000
_cell.length_c   1.000
_cell.angle_alpha   90.00
_cell.angle_beta   90.00
_cell.angle_gamma   90.00
#
_symmetry.space_group_name_H-M   'P 1'
#
loop_
_entity.id
_entity.type
_entity.pdbx_description
1 polymer ?
#
loop_
_entity_poly.entity_id
_entity_poly.type
_entity_poly.pdbx_seq_one_letter_code
_entity_poly.pdbx_strand_id
1 'polypeptide(L)'
;LVAVFLVLAVIATKYFVPPPSLVPTPTFSPRQGPITETIRVLIQHDPKAEVYYTLDGSEPSKASLLYDDVSVPIRPGQTIKAKAFRRGMLDSQIAIGWYPHPSQVKAPATATAPTTRTAPATETAPAP
;
A
#
# COMPACT_ATOMS: atom_id res chain seq x y z
N LEU A 1 4.62 -39.23 41.46
CA LEU A 1 5.28 -38.41 40.41
C LEU A 1 4.37 -38.06 39.22
N VAL A 2 3.22 -38.72 39.01
CA VAL A 2 2.33 -38.45 37.86
C VAL A 2 1.39 -37.25 38.08
N ALA A 3 1.02 -36.95 39.33
CA ALA A 3 0.07 -35.87 39.65
C ALA A 3 0.64 -34.44 39.50
N VAL A 4 1.96 -34.25 39.64
CA VAL A 4 2.60 -32.92 39.54
C VAL A 4 2.70 -32.46 38.08
N PHE A 5 2.80 -33.39 37.13
CA PHE A 5 2.90 -33.08 35.70
C PHE A 5 1.55 -32.67 35.08
N LEU A 6 0.43 -33.11 35.66
CA LEU A 6 -0.92 -32.74 35.20
C LEU A 6 -1.33 -31.33 35.65
N VAL A 7 -0.83 -30.84 36.79
CA VAL A 7 -1.10 -29.46 37.23
C VAL A 7 -0.37 -28.44 36.34
N LEU A 8 0.82 -28.77 35.83
CA LEU A 8 1.58 -27.89 34.93
C LEU A 8 1.00 -27.81 33.51
N ALA A 9 0.39 -28.89 33.01
CA ALA A 9 -0.27 -28.91 31.69
C ALA A 9 -1.59 -28.09 31.64
N VAL A 10 -2.21 -27.83 32.80
CA VAL A 10 -3.47 -27.05 32.90
C VAL A 10 -3.22 -25.53 33.01
N ILE A 11 -1.98 -25.08 33.23
CA ILE A 11 -1.67 -23.64 33.35
C ILE A 11 -1.58 -22.96 31.97
N ALA A 12 -1.20 -23.70 30.92
CA ALA A 12 -0.97 -23.14 29.58
C ALA A 12 -2.25 -22.90 28.76
N THR A 13 -3.36 -23.56 29.08
CA THR A 13 -4.62 -23.44 28.33
C THR A 13 -5.49 -22.25 28.76
N LYS A 14 -5.10 -21.51 29.81
CA LYS A 14 -5.86 -20.35 30.31
C LYS A 14 -5.43 -18.97 29.76
N TYR A 15 -4.36 -18.90 28.95
CA TYR A 15 -3.78 -17.61 28.52
C TYR A 15 -3.40 -17.54 27.04
N PHE A 16 -4.10 -18.26 26.15
CA PHE A 16 -3.97 -18.01 24.72
C PHE A 16 -4.68 -16.70 24.36
N VAL A 17 -3.93 -15.59 24.35
CA VAL A 17 -4.39 -14.32 23.79
C VAL A 17 -4.11 -14.38 22.28
N PRO A 18 -5.13 -14.41 21.41
CA PRO A 18 -4.89 -14.36 19.98
C PRO A 18 -4.14 -13.07 19.62
N PRO A 19 -3.22 -13.10 18.64
CA PRO A 19 -2.54 -11.89 18.20
C PRO A 19 -3.57 -10.85 17.73
N PRO A 20 -3.35 -9.55 18.00
CA PRO A 20 -4.30 -8.51 17.63
C PRO A 20 -4.42 -8.43 16.10
N SER A 21 -5.66 -8.37 15.60
CA SER A 21 -5.94 -8.28 14.18
C SER A 21 -5.74 -6.87 13.64
N LEU A 22 -5.31 -6.75 12.38
CA LEU A 22 -5.15 -5.48 11.66
C LEU A 22 -6.45 -5.07 10.96
N VAL A 23 -6.76 -3.77 10.95
CA VAL A 23 -7.85 -3.23 10.12
C VAL A 23 -7.47 -3.33 8.63
N PRO A 24 -8.38 -3.76 7.73
CA PRO A 24 -8.12 -3.76 6.30
C PRO A 24 -7.72 -2.39 5.77
N THR A 25 -6.68 -2.34 4.93
CA THR A 25 -6.21 -1.11 4.30
C THR A 25 -7.26 -0.55 3.34
N PRO A 26 -7.57 0.76 3.40
CA PRO A 26 -8.48 1.38 2.43
C PRO A 26 -7.99 1.27 0.98
N THR A 27 -8.91 1.31 0.03
CA THR A 27 -8.59 1.36 -1.41
C THR A 27 -9.26 2.54 -2.10
N PHE A 28 -8.65 3.06 -3.16
CA PHE A 28 -9.16 4.22 -3.90
C PHE A 28 -9.81 3.81 -5.22
N SER A 29 -10.97 4.39 -5.51
CA SER A 29 -11.68 4.25 -6.79
C SER A 29 -12.08 5.62 -7.34
N PRO A 30 -11.63 6.04 -8.53
CA PRO A 30 -10.77 5.30 -9.47
C PRO A 30 -9.36 5.08 -8.90
N ARG A 31 -8.65 4.07 -9.44
CA ARG A 31 -7.25 3.81 -9.08
C ARG A 31 -6.38 5.02 -9.41
N GLN A 32 -5.27 5.13 -8.69
CA GLN A 32 -4.24 6.15 -8.94
C GLN A 32 -3.78 6.15 -10.41
N GLY A 33 -3.47 7.33 -10.93
CA GLY A 33 -3.12 7.50 -12.33
C GLY A 33 -3.23 8.95 -12.81
N PRO A 34 -2.74 9.24 -14.02
CA PRO A 34 -2.73 10.60 -14.54
C PRO A 34 -4.15 11.14 -14.76
N ILE A 35 -4.37 12.40 -14.37
CA ILE A 35 -5.63 13.12 -14.53
C ILE A 35 -5.38 14.53 -15.08
N THR A 36 -6.26 15.01 -15.96
CA THR A 36 -6.20 16.37 -16.51
C THR A 36 -7.12 17.36 -15.79
N GLU A 37 -8.14 16.84 -15.10
CA GLU A 37 -9.17 17.61 -14.40
C GLU A 37 -9.34 17.11 -12.97
N THR A 38 -10.14 17.83 -12.17
CA THR A 38 -10.48 17.37 -10.82
C THR A 38 -11.42 16.18 -10.90
N ILE A 39 -11.06 15.07 -10.26
CA ILE A 39 -11.89 13.86 -10.21
C ILE A 39 -12.46 13.65 -8.80
N ARG A 40 -13.48 12.79 -8.70
CA ARG A 40 -14.06 12.33 -7.44
C ARG A 40 -13.52 10.94 -7.12
N VAL A 41 -12.80 10.81 -6.00
CA VAL A 41 -12.23 9.56 -5.52
C VAL A 41 -13.03 9.04 -4.33
N LEU A 42 -13.55 7.84 -4.45
CA LEU A 42 -14.17 7.10 -3.36
C LEU A 42 -13.09 6.34 -2.58
N ILE A 43 -13.18 6.38 -1.25
CA ILE A 43 -12.36 5.56 -0.36
C ILE A 43 -13.20 4.35 0.05
N GLN A 44 -12.84 3.17 -0.43
CA GLN A 44 -13.47 1.92 -0.01
C GLN A 44 -12.76 1.40 1.24
N HIS A 45 -13.52 1.00 2.26
CA HIS A 45 -12.99 0.56 3.54
C HIS A 45 -13.89 -0.47 4.23
N ASP A 46 -13.42 -1.04 5.35
CA ASP A 46 -14.28 -1.83 6.26
C ASP A 46 -15.36 -0.92 6.85
N PRO A 47 -16.66 -1.19 6.65
CA PRO A 47 -17.76 -0.37 7.17
C PRO A 47 -17.76 -0.20 8.69
N LYS A 48 -17.02 -1.04 9.43
CA LYS A 48 -16.88 -0.96 10.89
C LYS A 48 -15.67 -0.13 11.35
N ALA A 49 -14.91 0.44 10.42
CA ALA A 49 -13.74 1.25 10.69
C ALA A 49 -13.99 2.72 10.30
N GLU A 50 -13.40 3.63 11.07
CA GLU A 50 -13.34 5.06 10.73
C GLU A 50 -12.11 5.30 9.86
N VAL A 51 -12.24 6.06 8.77
CA VAL A 51 -11.12 6.37 7.88
C VAL A 51 -10.78 7.85 7.96
N TYR A 52 -9.50 8.15 8.16
CA TYR A 52 -8.99 9.52 8.14
C TYR A 52 -8.02 9.68 6.98
N TYR A 53 -8.03 10.84 6.34
CA TYR A 53 -7.25 11.09 5.14
C TYR A 53 -6.61 12.48 5.09
N THR A 54 -5.60 12.60 4.22
CA THR A 54 -4.86 13.83 3.93
C THR A 54 -4.69 13.97 2.42
N LEU A 55 -4.61 15.21 1.93
CA LEU A 55 -4.45 15.55 0.50
C LEU A 55 -3.12 16.24 0.18
N ASP A 56 -2.36 16.57 1.22
CA ASP A 56 -1.04 17.19 1.15
C ASP A 56 0.10 16.16 1.19
N GLY A 57 -0.23 14.87 1.29
CA GLY A 57 0.73 13.77 1.41
C GLY A 57 1.29 13.55 2.82
N SER A 58 0.83 14.27 3.85
CA SER A 58 1.19 14.00 5.25
C SER A 58 0.59 12.67 5.74
N GLU A 59 1.12 12.09 6.82
CA GLU A 59 0.57 10.83 7.37
C GLU A 59 -0.80 11.08 8.05
N PRO A 60 -1.86 10.34 7.67
CA PRO A 60 -3.17 10.48 8.31
C PRO A 60 -3.16 9.99 9.75
N SER A 61 -3.74 10.80 10.63
CA SER A 61 -4.00 10.50 12.04
C SER A 61 -5.48 10.77 12.36
N LYS A 62 -5.92 10.48 13.59
CA LYS A 62 -7.29 10.80 14.03
C LYS A 62 -7.58 12.30 14.13
N ALA A 63 -6.58 13.16 13.96
CA ALA A 63 -6.75 14.61 13.85
C ALA A 63 -6.87 15.08 12.39
N SER A 64 -6.67 14.18 11.40
CA SER A 64 -6.84 14.47 9.98
C SER A 64 -8.33 14.51 9.60
N LEU A 65 -8.63 14.72 8.31
CA LEU A 65 -10.01 14.79 7.84
C LEU A 65 -10.68 13.41 7.94
N LEU A 66 -11.83 13.33 8.61
CA LEU A 66 -12.67 12.13 8.64
C LEU A 66 -13.33 11.94 7.27
N TYR A 67 -13.27 10.73 6.76
CA TYR A 67 -14.02 10.30 5.58
C TYR A 67 -15.47 10.01 5.96
N ASP A 68 -16.40 10.64 5.25
CA ASP A 68 -17.85 10.67 5.54
C ASP A 68 -18.67 9.87 4.53
N ASP A 69 -18.05 8.88 3.88
CA ASP A 69 -18.62 8.08 2.78
C ASP A 69 -18.99 8.89 1.52
N VAL A 70 -18.57 10.16 1.43
CA VAL A 70 -18.71 10.99 0.24
C VAL A 70 -17.40 11.03 -0.54
N SER A 71 -17.49 11.06 -1.87
CA SER A 71 -16.32 11.14 -2.74
C SER A 71 -15.44 12.36 -2.43
N VAL A 72 -14.12 12.16 -2.39
CA VAL A 72 -13.13 13.21 -2.16
C VAL A 72 -12.70 13.85 -3.49
N PRO A 73 -12.77 15.18 -3.65
CA PRO A 73 -12.29 15.85 -4.87
C PRO A 73 -10.75 15.91 -4.91
N ILE A 74 -10.15 15.34 -5.95
CA ILE A 74 -8.70 15.30 -6.15
C ILE A 74 -8.31 16.11 -7.39
N ARG A 75 -7.39 17.08 -7.21
CA ARG A 75 -6.84 17.90 -8.29
C ARG A 75 -5.60 17.23 -8.91
N PRO A 76 -5.28 17.50 -10.20
CA PRO A 76 -4.04 17.03 -10.80
C PRO A 76 -2.80 17.42 -9.97
N GLY A 77 -1.93 16.46 -9.70
CA GLY A 77 -0.72 16.60 -8.89
C GLY A 77 -0.90 16.38 -7.39
N GLN A 78 -2.07 15.95 -6.92
CA GLN A 78 -2.31 15.67 -5.50
C GLN A 78 -2.00 14.21 -5.11
N THR A 79 -1.59 14.04 -3.86
CA THR A 79 -1.48 12.74 -3.19
C THR A 79 -2.57 12.64 -2.15
N ILE A 80 -3.42 11.62 -2.24
CA ILE A 80 -4.29 11.23 -1.13
C ILE A 80 -3.61 10.13 -0.31
N LYS A 81 -3.61 10.28 1.01
CA LYS A 81 -3.27 9.20 1.94
C LYS A 81 -4.44 8.93 2.87
N ALA A 82 -4.74 7.66 3.13
CA ALA A 82 -5.84 7.28 4.02
C ALA A 82 -5.42 6.15 4.98
N LYS A 83 -5.95 6.19 6.20
CA LYS A 83 -5.71 5.16 7.24
C LYS A 83 -7.00 4.91 8.01
N ALA A 84 -7.28 3.64 8.27
CA ALA A 84 -8.47 3.17 8.93
C ALA A 84 -8.19 2.77 10.38
N PHE A 85 -9.11 3.11 11.27
CA PHE A 85 -9.02 2.89 12.70
C PHE A 85 -10.27 2.15 13.19
N ARG A 86 -10.08 1.17 14.06
CA ARG A 86 -11.18 0.43 14.67
C ARG A 86 -10.82 0.03 16.09
N ARG A 87 -11.75 0.23 17.02
CA ARG A 87 -11.52 -0.09 18.43
C ARG A 87 -11.25 -1.60 18.61
N GLY A 88 -10.19 -1.92 19.34
CA GLY A 88 -9.79 -3.30 19.64
C GLY A 88 -9.01 -4.00 18.53
N MET A 89 -8.62 -3.28 17.48
CA MET A 89 -7.76 -3.75 16.39
C MET A 89 -6.54 -2.84 16.25
N LEU A 90 -5.49 -3.36 15.60
CA LEU A 90 -4.38 -2.53 15.14
C LEU A 90 -4.84 -1.69 13.93
N ASP A 91 -4.43 -0.43 13.88
CA ASP A 91 -4.73 0.49 12.78
C ASP A 91 -4.27 -0.09 11.44
N SER A 92 -4.94 0.27 10.34
CA SER A 92 -4.53 -0.20 9.02
C SER A 92 -3.15 0.32 8.61
N GLN A 93 -2.60 -0.29 7.56
CA GLN A 93 -1.53 0.37 6.80
C GLN A 93 -2.06 1.65 6.12
N ILE A 94 -1.16 2.51 5.67
CA ILE A 94 -1.52 3.74 4.94
C ILE A 94 -1.78 3.37 3.48
N ALA A 95 -2.98 3.67 2.98
CA ALA A 95 -3.28 3.67 1.57
C ALA A 95 -2.73 4.94 0.93
N ILE A 96 -2.05 4.83 -0.23
CA ILE A 96 -1.47 5.96 -0.96
C ILE A 96 -2.05 5.97 -2.38
N GLY A 97 -2.58 7.12 -2.80
CA GLY A 97 -3.07 7.35 -4.16
C GLY A 97 -2.43 8.60 -4.76
N TRP A 98 -1.67 8.42 -5.84
CA TRP A 98 -1.02 9.51 -6.58
C TRP A 98 -1.77 9.84 -7.88
N TYR A 99 -2.22 11.08 -8.02
CA TYR A 99 -2.99 11.52 -9.19
C TYR A 99 -2.26 12.64 -9.94
N PRO A 100 -1.20 12.32 -10.71
CA PRO A 100 -0.38 13.32 -11.38
C PRO A 100 -1.13 14.00 -12.53
N HIS A 101 -0.72 15.21 -12.88
CA HIS A 101 -0.98 15.70 -14.23
C HIS A 101 -0.13 14.92 -15.25
N PRO A 102 -0.57 14.66 -16.50
CA PRO A 102 0.23 13.95 -17.50
C PRO A 102 1.65 14.51 -17.69
N SER A 103 1.86 15.81 -17.52
CA SER A 103 3.21 16.42 -17.59
C SER A 103 4.14 16.03 -16.44
N GLN A 104 3.60 15.56 -15.32
CA GLN A 104 4.36 15.11 -14.14
C GLN A 104 4.74 13.63 -14.21
N VAL A 105 4.07 12.85 -15.07
CA VAL A 105 4.47 11.48 -15.37
C VAL A 105 5.58 11.55 -16.41
N LYS A 106 6.81 11.85 -15.97
CA LYS A 106 7.99 11.89 -16.84
C LYS A 106 8.00 10.62 -17.69
N ALA A 107 8.10 10.75 -19.02
CA ALA A 107 8.17 9.61 -19.92
C ALA A 107 9.22 8.62 -19.37
N PRO A 108 8.92 7.30 -19.34
CA PRO A 108 9.96 6.33 -19.02
C PRO A 108 11.15 6.68 -19.91
N ALA A 109 12.32 6.92 -19.31
CA ALA A 109 13.52 7.06 -20.12
C ALA A 109 13.59 5.79 -20.95
N THR A 110 13.39 5.90 -22.26
CA THR A 110 13.57 4.80 -23.18
C THR A 110 14.99 4.32 -22.95
N ALA A 111 15.12 3.18 -22.28
CA ALA A 111 16.36 2.45 -22.26
C ALA A 111 16.56 1.94 -23.69
N THR A 112 17.09 2.79 -24.58
CA THR A 112 17.86 2.31 -25.72
C THR A 112 19.10 1.67 -25.13
N ALA A 113 18.96 0.45 -24.61
CA ALA A 113 20.08 -0.47 -24.67
C ALA A 113 20.29 -0.74 -26.16
N PRO A 114 21.40 -0.29 -26.78
CA PRO A 114 21.73 -0.78 -28.11
C PRO A 114 21.88 -2.31 -28.01
N THR A 115 21.09 -3.02 -28.80
CA THR A 115 21.33 -4.42 -29.12
C THR A 115 22.61 -4.50 -29.95
N THR A 116 23.78 -4.51 -29.32
CA THR A 116 24.99 -4.98 -30.00
C THR A 116 25.02 -6.50 -29.94
N ARG A 117 24.22 -7.12 -30.82
CA ARG A 117 24.57 -8.42 -31.39
C ARG A 117 25.51 -8.14 -32.56
N THR A 118 26.82 -8.32 -32.36
CA THR A 118 27.72 -8.63 -33.48
C THR A 118 28.84 -9.51 -32.97
N ALA A 119 28.66 -10.82 -33.13
CA ALA A 119 29.79 -11.72 -33.25
C ALA A 119 30.51 -11.42 -34.58
N PRO A 120 31.84 -11.47 -34.61
CA PRO A 120 32.57 -11.95 -35.77
C PRO A 120 33.16 -13.33 -35.43
N ALA A 121 32.72 -14.34 -36.17
CA ALA A 121 33.55 -15.50 -36.46
C ALA A 121 34.56 -15.11 -37.54
N THR A 122 35.85 -15.42 -37.33
CA THR A 122 36.90 -15.77 -38.33
C THR A 122 38.11 -16.23 -37.47
N GLU A 123 38.47 -17.52 -37.43
CA GLU A 123 39.56 -18.16 -38.22
C GLU A 123 40.91 -17.40 -38.07
N THR A 124 42.11 -17.95 -37.79
CA THR A 124 42.81 -19.24 -38.03
C THR A 124 44.13 -19.17 -37.21
N ALA A 125 44.82 -20.27 -36.84
CA ALA A 125 46.10 -20.75 -37.43
C ALA A 125 46.85 -21.71 -36.43
N PRO A 126 47.99 -22.37 -36.77
CA PRO A 126 48.20 -23.83 -36.59
C PRO A 126 49.44 -24.26 -35.74
N ALA A 127 49.58 -25.60 -35.56
CA ALA A 127 50.80 -26.40 -35.25
C ALA A 127 51.44 -26.22 -33.84
N PRO A 128 52.36 -27.09 -33.34
CA PRO A 128 53.23 -28.08 -34.01
C PRO A 128 52.68 -29.51 -34.14
#